data_AF-A0A7C4JH04-F1
#
_entry.id   AF-A0A7C4JH04-F1
#
_cell.length_a   1.000
_cell.length_b   1.000
_cell.length_c   1.000
_cell.angle_alpha   90.00
_cell.angle_beta   90.00
_cell.angle_gamma   90.00
#
_symmetry.space_group_name_H-M   'P 1'
#
loop_
_entity.id
_entity.type
_entity.pdbx_description
1 polymer ?
#
loop_
_entity_poly.entity_id
_entity_poly.type
_entity_poly.pdbx_seq_one_letter_code
_entity_poly.pdbx_strand_id
1 'polypeptide(L)'
;MIPELHCGAGARLSARLRAQELLGGLGPAHPDFLALEGERSLGIDRVRELVLWARYAPLRGTVRVALLGPAERLTPEAANALLKLLEEVPAYLAVLLFAEAPDRVLPTVRSR
;
A
#
# COMPACT_ATOMS: atom_id res chain seq x y z
N MET A 1 -0.73 0.10 -13.05
CA MET A 1 -0.15 1.36 -12.53
C MET A 1 1.17 1.06 -11.85
N ILE A 2 2.04 2.05 -11.66
CA ILE A 2 3.34 1.88 -10.98
C ILE A 2 3.10 2.05 -9.46
N PRO A 3 3.64 1.19 -8.59
CA PRO A 3 3.63 1.41 -7.14
C PRO A 3 4.30 2.73 -6.74
N GLU A 4 3.76 3.42 -5.75
CA GLU A 4 4.35 4.65 -5.22
C GLU A 4 4.87 4.42 -3.79
N LEU A 5 6.14 4.74 -3.51
CA LEU A 5 6.72 4.68 -2.17
C LEU A 5 7.02 6.11 -1.67
N HIS A 6 6.29 6.54 -0.65
CA HIS A 6 6.49 7.82 0.03
C HIS A 6 7.49 7.64 1.18
N CYS A 7 8.51 8.50 1.27
CA CYS A 7 9.61 8.33 2.23
C CYS A 7 9.84 9.57 3.10
N GLY A 8 10.28 9.34 4.34
CA GLY A 8 10.75 10.38 5.27
C GLY A 8 9.66 11.01 6.14
N ALA A 9 9.98 12.17 6.71
CA ALA A 9 9.06 12.91 7.58
C ALA A 9 7.79 13.30 6.81
N GLY A 10 6.62 12.86 7.31
CA GLY A 10 5.33 13.12 6.66
C GLY A 10 4.95 12.13 5.55
N ALA A 11 5.73 11.06 5.33
CA ALA A 11 5.43 10.04 4.33
C ALA A 11 4.01 9.48 4.44
N ARG A 12 3.55 9.20 5.67
CA ARG A 12 2.18 8.73 5.95
C ARG A 12 1.12 9.71 5.45
N LEU A 13 1.30 11.00 5.73
CA LEU A 13 0.38 12.05 5.30
C LEU A 13 0.40 12.19 3.77
N SER A 14 1.58 12.20 3.16
CA SER A 14 1.75 12.29 1.71
C SER A 14 1.04 11.13 1.00
N ALA A 15 1.23 9.89 1.47
CA ALA A 15 0.56 8.72 0.90
C ALA A 15 -0.96 8.75 1.08
N ARG A 16 -1.45 9.25 2.23
CA ARG A 16 -2.90 9.44 2.46
C ARG A 16 -3.53 10.50 1.56
N LEU A 17 -2.85 11.63 1.35
CA LEU A 17 -3.32 12.68 0.45
C LEU A 17 -3.37 12.17 -0.99
N ARG A 18 -2.36 11.41 -1.41
CA ARG A 18 -2.34 10.75 -2.70
C ARG A 18 -3.49 9.77 -2.87
N ALA A 19 -3.80 8.97 -1.83
CA ALA A 19 -4.95 8.08 -1.84
C ALA A 19 -6.27 8.84 -2.02
N GLN A 20 -6.46 9.95 -1.30
CA GLN A 20 -7.66 10.78 -1.42
C GLN A 20 -7.80 11.40 -2.81
N GLU A 21 -6.70 11.90 -3.38
CA GLU A 21 -6.68 12.45 -4.74
C GLU A 21 -7.18 11.41 -5.76
N LEU A 22 -6.64 10.18 -5.71
CA LEU A 22 -7.02 9.09 -6.60
C LEU A 22 -8.48 8.67 -6.46
N LEU A 23 -9.06 8.84 -5.26
CA LEU A 23 -10.46 8.51 -4.95
C LEU A 23 -11.41 9.71 -5.13
N GLY A 24 -10.95 10.83 -5.71
CA GLY A 24 -11.79 12.01 -5.94
C GLY A 24 -12.17 12.75 -4.65
N GLY A 25 -11.29 12.77 -3.65
CA GLY A 25 -11.49 13.43 -2.36
C GLY A 25 -12.27 12.60 -1.34
N LEU A 26 -12.62 11.36 -1.67
CA LEU A 26 -13.35 10.46 -0.77
C LEU A 26 -12.39 9.87 0.28
N GLY A 27 -12.87 9.83 1.52
CA GLY A 27 -12.10 9.45 2.70
C GLY A 27 -12.03 7.93 2.96
N PRO A 28 -11.62 7.52 4.18
CA PRO A 28 -11.37 6.12 4.54
C PRO A 28 -12.58 5.18 4.48
N ALA A 29 -13.79 5.71 4.31
CA ALA A 29 -15.02 4.93 4.15
C ALA A 29 -15.28 4.48 2.70
N HIS A 30 -14.38 4.80 1.76
CA HIS A 30 -14.54 4.41 0.36
C HIS A 30 -14.42 2.89 0.18
N PRO A 31 -15.35 2.20 -0.52
CA PRO A 31 -15.30 0.75 -0.68
C PRO A 31 -14.09 0.25 -1.47
N ASP A 32 -13.54 1.10 -2.34
CA ASP A 32 -12.34 0.81 -3.14
C ASP A 32 -11.05 1.28 -2.46
N PHE A 33 -11.09 1.58 -1.16
CA PHE A 33 -9.93 1.93 -0.36
C PHE A 33 -9.67 0.89 0.72
N LEU A 34 -8.42 0.47 0.87
CA LEU A 34 -7.98 -0.35 1.98
C LEU A 34 -6.64 0.16 2.50
N ALA A 35 -6.59 0.45 3.79
CA ALA A 35 -5.39 0.88 4.47
C ALA A 35 -4.90 -0.18 5.47
N LEU A 36 -3.66 -0.63 5.29
CA LEU A 36 -2.90 -1.38 6.29
C LEU A 36 -1.87 -0.46 6.93
N GLU A 37 -2.34 0.27 7.95
CA GLU A 37 -1.54 1.19 8.73
C GLU A 37 -1.40 0.67 10.17
N GLY A 38 -0.20 0.77 10.75
CA GLY A 38 -0.01 0.29 12.12
C GLY A 38 1.26 0.76 12.81
N GLU A 39 1.17 0.88 14.14
CA GLU A 39 2.33 1.24 14.96
C GLU A 39 3.27 0.07 15.30
N ARG A 40 2.91 -1.15 14.86
CA ARG A 40 3.59 -2.40 15.20
C ARG A 40 4.04 -3.13 13.93
N SER A 41 4.67 -4.29 14.12
CA SER A 41 5.02 -5.20 13.03
C SER A 41 3.81 -5.53 12.14
N LEU A 42 4.00 -5.45 10.83
CA LEU A 42 3.03 -5.83 9.81
C LEU A 42 3.34 -7.26 9.36
N GLY A 43 2.61 -8.22 9.94
CA GLY A 43 2.74 -9.64 9.64
C GLY A 43 2.09 -10.06 8.33
N ILE A 44 2.47 -11.26 7.88
CA ILE A 44 2.08 -11.84 6.58
C ILE A 44 0.57 -11.98 6.40
N ASP A 45 -0.19 -12.34 7.43
CA ASP A 45 -1.63 -12.62 7.29
C ASP A 45 -2.40 -11.37 6.84
N ARG A 46 -2.09 -10.21 7.44
CA ARG A 46 -2.69 -8.94 7.03
C ARG A 46 -2.33 -8.58 5.59
N VAL A 47 -1.07 -8.77 5.20
CA VAL A 47 -0.64 -8.51 3.82
C VAL A 47 -1.35 -9.45 2.85
N ARG A 48 -1.53 -10.72 3.19
CA ARG A 48 -2.28 -11.68 2.35
C ARG A 48 -3.73 -11.27 2.16
N GLU A 49 -4.39 -10.79 3.21
CA GLU A 49 -5.75 -10.25 3.12
C GLU A 49 -5.81 -9.05 2.16
N LEU A 50 -4.85 -8.12 2.24
CA LEU A 50 -4.75 -6.99 1.30
C LEU A 50 -4.50 -7.47 -0.13
N VAL A 51 -3.58 -8.42 -0.33
CA VAL A 51 -3.30 -8.98 -1.66
C VAL A 51 -4.54 -9.64 -2.24
N LEU A 52 -5.30 -10.40 -1.45
CA LEU A 52 -6.56 -11.02 -1.89
C LEU A 52 -7.60 -9.96 -2.25
N TRP A 53 -7.78 -8.95 -1.40
CA TRP A 53 -8.67 -7.83 -1.66
C TRP A 53 -8.30 -7.12 -2.97
N ALA A 54 -7.01 -6.89 -3.21
CA ALA A 54 -6.48 -6.20 -4.38
C ALA A 54 -6.74 -6.91 -5.72
N ARG A 55 -7.10 -8.20 -5.72
CA ARG A 55 -7.39 -8.98 -6.94
C ARG A 55 -8.75 -8.70 -7.56
N TYR A 56 -9.66 -8.06 -6.84
CA TYR A 56 -10.99 -7.73 -7.37
C TYR A 56 -11.00 -6.34 -7.99
N ALA A 57 -11.79 -6.18 -9.05
CA ALA A 57 -12.01 -4.90 -9.70
C ALA A 57 -12.63 -3.87 -8.72
N PRO A 58 -12.51 -2.56 -8.98
CA PRO A 58 -13.17 -1.53 -8.20
C PRO A 58 -14.69 -1.72 -8.23
N LEU A 59 -15.36 -1.43 -7.10
CA LEU A 59 -16.80 -1.53 -6.90
C LEU A 59 -17.55 -0.27 -7.35
N ARG A 60 -16.98 0.91 -7.14
CA ARG A 60 -17.64 2.20 -7.47
C ARG A 60 -16.82 3.07 -8.42
N GLY A 61 -15.49 3.06 -8.29
CA GLY A 61 -14.59 3.90 -9.08
C GLY A 61 -14.02 3.22 -10.32
N THR A 62 -13.08 3.91 -10.95
CA THR A 62 -12.19 3.34 -11.99
C THR A 62 -10.90 2.79 -11.40
N VAL A 63 -10.60 3.16 -10.15
CA VAL A 63 -9.40 2.79 -9.42
C VAL A 63 -9.73 2.24 -8.05
N ARG A 64 -8.90 1.30 -7.61
CA ARG A 64 -8.84 0.77 -6.26
C ARG A 64 -7.51 1.16 -5.64
N VAL A 65 -7.51 1.58 -4.38
CA VAL A 65 -6.32 2.13 -3.73
C VAL A 65 -5.98 1.32 -2.49
N ALA A 66 -4.80 0.71 -2.50
CA ALA A 66 -4.21 0.03 -1.36
C ALA A 66 -3.14 0.94 -0.73
N LEU A 67 -3.33 1.34 0.52
CA LEU A 67 -2.34 2.07 1.31
C LEU A 67 -1.70 1.12 2.32
N LEU A 68 -0.37 1.04 2.37
CA LEU A 68 0.34 0.15 3.29
C LEU A 68 1.55 0.84 3.92
N GLY A 69 1.68 0.72 5.24
CA GLY A 69 2.89 1.15 5.93
C GLY A 69 2.76 1.27 7.45
N PRO A 70 3.83 1.61 8.17
CA PRO A 70 5.17 1.90 7.63
C PRO A 70 5.84 0.66 7.01
N ALA A 71 6.45 0.78 5.83
CA ALA A 71 7.04 -0.34 5.10
C ALA A 71 8.27 -0.94 5.81
N GLU A 72 8.98 -0.16 6.64
CA GLU A 72 10.05 -0.60 7.52
C GLU A 72 9.57 -1.51 8.67
N ARG A 73 8.25 -1.65 8.84
CA ARG A 73 7.65 -2.57 9.83
C ARG A 73 7.13 -3.86 9.21
N LEU A 74 7.27 -4.05 7.90
CA LEU A 74 6.96 -5.34 7.27
C LEU A 74 7.91 -6.42 7.79
N THR A 75 7.35 -7.56 8.17
CA THR A 75 8.19 -8.75 8.34
C THR A 75 8.73 -9.19 6.97
N PRO A 76 9.87 -9.91 6.91
CA PRO A 76 10.40 -10.43 5.65
C PRO A 76 9.37 -11.26 4.86
N GLU A 77 8.56 -12.07 5.55
CA GLU A 77 7.52 -12.89 4.94
C GLU A 77 6.37 -12.05 4.40
N ALA A 78 5.99 -10.98 5.12
CA ALA A 78 4.99 -10.03 4.67
C ALA A 78 5.45 -9.26 3.43
N ALA A 79 6.69 -8.79 3.42
CA ALA A 79 7.28 -8.15 2.25
C ALA A 79 7.32 -9.08 1.04
N ASN A 80 7.77 -10.33 1.21
CA ASN A 80 7.79 -11.31 0.13
C ASN A 80 6.39 -11.63 -0.43
N ALA A 81 5.38 -11.69 0.43
CA ALA A 81 3.99 -11.84 0.01
C ALA A 81 3.50 -10.64 -0.82
N LEU A 82 3.94 -9.43 -0.46
CA LEU A 82 3.62 -8.20 -1.18
C LEU A 82 4.33 -8.09 -2.54
N LEU A 83 5.57 -8.58 -2.67
CA LEU A 83 6.36 -8.47 -3.91
C LEU A 83 5.60 -8.98 -5.14
N LYS A 84 4.87 -10.09 -5.01
CA LYS A 84 4.06 -10.63 -6.11
C LYS A 84 3.03 -9.64 -6.63
N LEU A 85 2.41 -8.87 -5.73
CA LEU A 85 1.46 -7.83 -6.10
C LEU A 85 2.17 -6.61 -6.73
N LEU A 86 3.35 -6.25 -6.24
CA LEU A 86 4.13 -5.13 -6.78
C LEU A 86 4.71 -5.42 -8.17
N GLU A 87 5.01 -6.69 -8.47
CA GLU A 87 5.51 -7.12 -9.77
C GLU A 87 4.40 -7.14 -10.84
N GLU A 88 3.19 -7.54 -10.47
CA GLU A 88 2.03 -7.61 -11.36
C GLU A 88 0.85 -6.81 -10.79
N VAL A 89 1.00 -5.49 -10.76
CA VAL A 89 -0.07 -4.60 -10.29
C VAL A 89 -1.22 -4.59 -11.30
N PRO A 90 -2.46 -4.97 -10.90
CA PRO A 90 -3.62 -4.85 -11.77
C PRO A 90 -3.78 -3.43 -12.33
N ALA A 91 -4.24 -3.28 -13.57
CA ALA A 91 -4.33 -1.97 -14.22
C ALA A 91 -5.18 -0.95 -13.44
N TYR A 92 -6.17 -1.43 -12.70
CA TYR A 92 -7.08 -0.65 -11.87
C TYR A 92 -6.62 -0.44 -10.42
N LEU A 93 -5.46 -0.98 -10.01
CA LEU A 93 -4.99 -0.90 -8.62
C LEU A 93 -3.86 0.12 -8.49
N ALA A 94 -4.02 1.08 -7.58
CA ALA A 94 -2.94 1.91 -7.07
C ALA A 94 -2.41 1.28 -5.77
N VAL A 95 -1.10 1.06 -5.70
CA VAL A 95 -0.43 0.59 -4.48
C VAL A 95 0.43 1.72 -3.95
N LEU A 96 0.08 2.21 -2.77
CA LEU A 96 0.75 3.31 -2.09
C LEU A 96 1.42 2.77 -0.84
N LEU A 97 2.73 2.89 -0.78
CA LEU A 97 3.57 2.52 0.35
C LEU A 97 4.04 3.80 1.03
N PHE A 98 4.21 3.76 2.36
CA PHE A 98 4.94 4.82 3.05
C PHE A 98 5.95 4.26 4.04
N ALA A 99 7.05 4.97 4.21
CA ALA A 99 8.09 4.68 5.18
C ALA A 99 8.58 5.95 5.85
N GLU A 100 8.64 5.96 7.18
CA GLU A 100 9.18 7.08 7.96
C GLU A 100 10.69 6.93 8.13
N ALA A 101 11.19 5.68 8.18
CA ALA A 101 12.60 5.31 8.17
C ALA A 101 12.98 4.51 6.91
N PRO A 102 13.18 5.17 5.75
CA PRO A 102 13.42 4.49 4.46
C PRO A 102 14.67 3.59 4.45
N ASP A 103 15.69 3.90 5.25
CA ASP A 103 16.90 3.07 5.38
C ASP A 103 16.63 1.71 6.05
N ARG A 104 15.50 1.58 6.74
CA ARG A 104 15.06 0.34 7.41
C ARG A 104 14.07 -0.45 6.57
N VAL A 105 13.66 0.07 5.41
CA VAL A 105 12.80 -0.66 4.47
C VAL A 105 13.62 -1.76 3.81
N LEU A 106 13.02 -2.94 3.70
CA LEU A 106 13.64 -4.09 3.06
C LEU A 106 14.06 -3.73 1.62
N PRO A 107 15.31 -4.02 1.21
CA PRO A 107 15.82 -3.65 -0.12
C PRO A 107 14.95 -4.15 -1.28
N THR A 108 14.30 -5.30 -1.11
CA THR A 108 13.39 -5.89 -2.08
C THR A 108 12.12 -5.08 -2.31
N VAL A 109 11.62 -4.40 -1.28
CA VAL A 109 10.46 -3.49 -1.39
C VAL A 109 10.88 -2.16 -2.01
N ARG A 110 12.09 -1.67 -1.71
CA ARG A 110 12.63 -0.41 -2.26
C ARG A 110 12.96 -0.48 -3.75
N SER A 111 13.18 -1.67 -4.31
CA SER A 111 13.60 -1.86 -5.70
C SER A 111 12.46 -2.09 -6.69
N ARG A 112 11.21 -1.89 -6.25
CA ARG A 112 9.98 -2.06 -7.01
C ARG A 112 9.22 -0.75 -7.05
#